data_AF-A0A9X3L3T3-F1
#
_entry.id   AF-A0A9X3L3T3-F1
#
_cell.length_a   1.000
_cell.length_b   1.000
_cell.length_c   1.000
_cell.angle_alpha   90.00
_cell.angle_beta   90.00
_cell.angle_gamma   90.00
#
_symmetry.space_group_name_H-M   'P 1'
#
loop_
_entity.id
_entity.type
_entity.pdbx_description
1 polymer ?
#
loop_
_entity_poly.entity_id
_entity_poly.type
_entity_poly.pdbx_seq_one_letter_code
_entity_poly.pdbx_strand_id
1 'polypeptide(L)'
;QQLDWAIRYWEMARAAGLPVDADFAEFHRAYEWMGLQRNLRILGVFARLNHRDGKAHYLAHMPRVNGYVRQVAQRYGVFTPLLRLLDRLDDRQVSVGYTF
;
A
#
# COMPACT_ATOMS: atom_id res chain seq x y z
N GLN A 1 -10.03 8.78 -8.81
CA GLN A 1 -9.05 9.82 -8.40
C GLN A 1 -7.59 9.34 -8.47
N GLN A 2 -7.14 8.36 -7.66
CA GLN A 2 -5.73 7.89 -7.75
C GLN A 2 -5.39 7.25 -9.10
N LEU A 3 -6.30 6.43 -9.63
CA LEU A 3 -6.14 5.80 -10.95
C LEU A 3 -6.04 6.85 -12.07
N ASP A 4 -6.90 7.87 -12.04
CA ASP A 4 -6.90 8.94 -13.05
C ASP A 4 -5.58 9.71 -13.07
N TRP A 5 -4.99 9.95 -11.89
CA TRP A 5 -3.67 10.58 -11.81
C TRP A 5 -2.54 9.66 -12.27
N ALA A 6 -2.61 8.37 -11.96
CA ALA A 6 -1.64 7.39 -12.43
C ALA A 6 -1.66 7.30 -13.97
N ILE A 7 -2.85 7.27 -14.59
CA ILE A 7 -3.02 7.28 -16.06
C ILE A 7 -2.41 8.54 -16.65
N ARG A 8 -2.78 9.73 -16.15
CA ARG A 8 -2.26 11.00 -16.66
C ARG A 8 -0.74 11.09 -16.55
N TYR A 9 -0.18 10.68 -15.42
CA TYR A 9 1.27 10.64 -15.26
C TYR A 9 1.92 9.68 -16.26
N TRP A 10 1.37 8.48 -16.42
CA TRP A 10 1.89 7.49 -17.35
C TRP A 10 1.89 7.99 -18.81
N GLU A 11 0.80 8.62 -19.25
CA GLU A 11 0.70 9.24 -20.57
C GLU A 11 1.76 10.33 -20.76
N MET A 12 1.90 11.23 -19.79
CA MET A 12 2.91 12.29 -19.81
C MET A 12 4.34 11.73 -19.81
N ALA A 13 4.60 10.70 -19.00
CA ALA A 13 5.91 10.05 -18.91
C ALA A 13 6.29 9.37 -20.22
N ARG A 14 5.33 8.67 -20.86
CA ARG A 14 5.53 8.07 -22.19
C ARG A 14 5.78 9.13 -23.26
N ALA A 15 5.00 10.22 -23.26
CA ALA A 15 5.20 11.32 -24.20
C ALA A 15 6.56 12.02 -24.03
N ALA A 16 7.08 12.06 -22.80
CA ALA A 16 8.40 12.60 -22.47
C ALA A 16 9.56 11.62 -22.70
N GLY A 17 9.30 10.39 -23.16
CA GLY A 17 10.34 9.37 -23.38
C GLY A 17 10.97 8.81 -22.10
N LEU A 18 10.29 8.93 -20.96
CA LEU A 18 10.75 8.35 -19.70
C LEU A 18 10.64 6.81 -19.73
N PRO A 19 11.53 6.10 -19.01
CA PRO A 19 11.51 4.63 -18.97
C PRO A 19 10.38 4.12 -18.07
N VAL A 20 9.15 4.14 -18.58
CA VAL A 20 7.96 3.53 -17.97
C VAL A 20 7.48 2.34 -18.80
N ASP A 21 6.76 1.42 -18.18
CA ASP A 21 6.21 0.26 -18.89
C ASP A 21 5.29 0.68 -20.05
N ALA A 22 5.37 -0.05 -21.16
CA ALA A 22 4.55 0.20 -22.35
C ALA A 22 3.07 -0.17 -22.15
N ASP A 23 2.79 -1.09 -21.23
CA ASP A 23 1.44 -1.44 -20.77
C ASP A 23 1.13 -0.70 -19.47
N PHE A 24 0.00 -0.01 -19.43
CA PHE A 24 -0.45 0.71 -18.24
C PHE A 24 -0.72 -0.24 -17.06
N ALA A 25 -1.17 -1.47 -17.31
CA ALA A 25 -1.43 -2.44 -16.24
C ALA A 25 -0.14 -2.79 -15.48
N GLU A 26 0.95 -2.98 -16.21
CA GLU A 26 2.29 -3.26 -15.66
C GLU A 26 2.81 -2.05 -14.88
N PHE A 27 2.71 -0.85 -15.46
CA PHE A 27 3.07 0.40 -14.78
C PHE A 27 2.28 0.59 -13.49
N HIS A 28 0.95 0.41 -13.53
CA HIS A 28 0.07 0.58 -12.39
C HIS A 28 0.40 -0.42 -11.27
N ARG A 29 0.73 -1.66 -11.64
CA ARG A 29 1.19 -2.67 -10.68
C ARG A 29 2.48 -2.23 -9.98
N ALA A 30 3.49 -1.81 -10.75
CA ALA A 30 4.74 -1.31 -10.18
C ALA A 30 4.52 -0.08 -9.28
N TYR A 31 3.66 0.85 -9.71
CA TYR A 31 3.25 2.03 -8.96
C TYR A 31 2.61 1.66 -7.61
N GLU A 32 1.65 0.73 -7.60
CA GLU A 32 1.00 0.28 -6.36
C GLU A 32 1.98 -0.45 -5.43
N TRP A 33 2.88 -1.28 -5.98
CA TRP A 33 3.88 -2.01 -5.19
C TRP A 33 4.89 -1.07 -4.53
N MET A 34 5.33 -0.02 -5.24
CA MET A 34 6.14 1.04 -4.64
C MET A 34 5.36 1.76 -3.53
N GLY A 35 4.08 2.05 -3.75
CA GLY A 35 3.20 2.63 -2.73
C GLY A 35 3.10 1.75 -1.48
N LEU A 36 2.93 0.44 -1.65
CA LEU A 36 2.93 -0.54 -0.56
C LEU A 36 4.24 -0.51 0.23
N GLN A 37 5.38 -0.60 -0.47
CA GLN A 37 6.71 -0.58 0.16
C GLN A 37 6.95 0.71 0.96
N ARG A 38 6.57 1.87 0.40
CA ARG A 38 6.68 3.17 1.09
C ARG A 38 5.80 3.23 2.34
N ASN A 39 4.55 2.77 2.26
CA ASN A 39 3.65 2.78 3.40
C ASN A 39 4.12 1.85 4.53
N LEU A 40 4.65 0.67 4.20
CA LEU A 40 5.29 -0.22 5.18
C LEU A 40 6.46 0.45 5.90
N ARG A 41 7.32 1.18 5.16
CA ARG A 41 8.41 1.96 5.76
C ARG A 41 7.88 3.04 6.70
N ILE A 42 6.80 3.74 6.34
CA ILE A 42 6.17 4.77 7.17
C ILE A 42 5.63 4.17 8.47
N LEU A 43 4.97 3.01 8.42
CA LEU A 43 4.50 2.31 9.63
C LEU A 43 5.66 2.01 10.59
N GLY A 44 6.78 1.51 10.07
CA GLY A 44 7.99 1.29 10.86
C GLY A 44 8.58 2.58 11.45
N VAL A 45 8.55 3.69 10.69
CA VAL A 45 9.00 5.00 11.19
C VAL A 45 8.10 5.49 12.33
N PHE A 46 6.78 5.37 12.21
CA PHE A 46 5.84 5.77 13.28
C PHE A 46 6.05 4.94 14.55
N ALA A 47 6.20 3.61 14.42
CA ALA A 47 6.52 2.75 15.55
C ALA A 47 7.85 3.18 16.21
N ARG A 48 8.90 3.42 15.43
CA ARG A 48 10.20 3.89 15.95
C ARG A 48 10.09 5.23 16.68
N LEU A 49 9.40 6.20 16.09
CA LEU A 49 9.21 7.54 16.69
C LEU A 49 8.47 7.46 18.03
N ASN A 50 7.50 6.55 18.16
CA ASN A 50 6.83 6.29 19.43
C ASN A 50 7.77 5.65 20.45
N HIS A 51 8.39 4.51 20.12
CA HIS A 51 9.16 3.73 21.08
C HIS A 51 10.48 4.40 21.52
N ARG A 52 11.16 5.08 20.60
CA ARG A 52 12.49 5.67 20.87
C ARG A 52 12.41 7.14 21.26
N ASP A 53 11.57 7.90 20.55
CA ASP A 53 11.58 9.36 20.64
C ASP A 53 10.37 9.90 21.45
N GLY A 54 9.53 9.02 22.01
CA GLY A 54 8.38 9.37 22.86
C GLY A 54 7.23 10.07 22.12
N LYS A 55 7.21 10.04 20.79
CA LYS A 55 6.25 10.79 19.97
C LYS A 55 4.97 9.98 19.68
N ALA A 56 4.18 9.74 20.72
CA ALA A 56 2.97 8.91 20.63
C ALA A 56 1.90 9.41 19.64
N HIS A 57 1.85 10.70 19.33
CA HIS A 57 0.88 11.27 18.37
C HIS A 57 0.97 10.66 16.96
N TYR A 58 2.13 10.11 16.56
CA TYR A 58 2.25 9.41 15.27
C TYR A 58 1.43 8.12 15.20
N LEU A 59 1.11 7.49 16.33
CA LEU A 59 0.27 6.29 16.37
C LEU A 59 -1.14 6.57 15.82
N ALA A 60 -1.64 7.80 15.99
CA ALA A 60 -2.94 8.22 15.44
C ALA A 60 -2.99 8.15 13.90
N HIS A 61 -1.84 8.18 13.22
CA HIS A 61 -1.76 8.05 11.77
C HIS A 61 -1.64 6.60 11.29
N MET A 62 -1.32 5.64 12.16
CA MET A 62 -1.14 4.23 11.79
C MET A 62 -2.36 3.61 11.11
N PRO A 63 -3.61 3.79 11.59
CA PRO A 63 -4.78 3.16 10.97
C PRO A 63 -4.95 3.57 9.50
N ARG A 64 -4.72 4.86 9.19
CA ARG A 64 -4.83 5.39 7.83
C ARG A 64 -3.76 4.79 6.92
N VAL A 65 -2.51 4.74 7.36
CA VAL A 65 -1.40 4.18 6.56
C VAL A 65 -1.57 2.68 6.37
N ASN A 66 -2.00 1.95 7.41
CA ASN A 66 -2.31 0.53 7.33
C ASN A 66 -3.48 0.27 6.36
N GLY A 67 -4.47 1.17 6.29
CA GLY A 67 -5.52 1.12 5.28
C GLY A 67 -4.97 1.10 3.85
N TYR A 68 -3.99 1.95 3.53
CA TYR A 68 -3.34 1.96 2.20
C TYR A 68 -2.53 0.68 1.93
N VAL A 69 -1.82 0.16 2.94
CA VAL A 69 -1.10 -1.14 2.83
C VAL A 69 -2.08 -2.26 2.50
N ARG A 70 -3.17 -2.36 3.25
CA ARG A 70 -4.20 -3.40 3.06
C ARG A 70 -4.88 -3.27 1.70
N GLN A 71 -5.19 -2.06 1.25
CA GLN A 71 -5.81 -1.82 -0.06
C GLN A 71 -4.99 -2.42 -1.21
N VAL A 72 -3.67 -2.20 -1.22
CA VAL A 72 -2.79 -2.78 -2.26
C VAL A 72 -2.62 -4.28 -2.05
N ALA A 73 -2.37 -4.71 -0.80
CA ALA A 73 -2.11 -6.11 -0.50
C ALA A 73 -3.31 -7.03 -0.81
N GLN A 74 -4.55 -6.55 -0.69
CA GLN A 74 -5.77 -7.26 -1.07
C GLN A 74 -5.94 -7.43 -2.58
N ARG A 75 -5.37 -6.53 -3.39
CA ARG A 75 -5.50 -6.58 -4.84
C ARG A 75 -4.60 -7.63 -5.49
N TYR A 76 -3.45 -7.92 -4.89
CA TYR A 76 -2.45 -8.82 -5.46
C TYR A 76 -2.21 -10.04 -4.56
N GLY A 77 -2.52 -11.23 -5.07
CA GLY A 77 -2.38 -12.49 -4.34
C GLY A 77 -0.96 -12.79 -3.83
N VAL A 78 0.08 -12.21 -4.46
CA VAL A 78 1.47 -12.31 -3.97
C VAL A 78 1.65 -11.77 -2.54
N PHE A 79 0.78 -10.86 -2.10
CA PHE A 79 0.83 -10.26 -0.76
C PHE A 79 -0.09 -10.94 0.26
N THR A 80 -0.68 -12.10 -0.05
CA THR A 80 -1.48 -12.87 0.92
C THR A 80 -0.74 -13.15 2.24
N PRO A 81 0.56 -13.50 2.26
CA PRO A 81 1.29 -13.68 3.52
C PRO A 81 1.35 -12.40 4.36
N LEU A 82 1.46 -11.23 3.71
CA LEU A 82 1.45 -9.94 4.39
C LEU A 82 0.07 -9.64 4.98
N LEU A 83 -1.03 -9.89 4.25
CA LEU A 83 -2.38 -9.72 4.78
C LEU A 83 -2.61 -10.55 6.03
N ARG A 84 -2.24 -11.84 6.00
CA ARG A 84 -2.35 -12.74 7.17
C ARG A 84 -1.56 -12.23 8.37
N LEU A 85 -0.41 -11.61 8.15
CA LEU A 85 0.35 -10.97 9.22
C LEU A 85 -0.41 -9.77 9.79
N LEU A 86 -0.91 -8.88 8.94
CA LEU A 86 -1.66 -7.70 9.36
C LEU A 86 -2.96 -8.07 10.08
N ASP A 87 -3.67 -9.11 9.64
CA ASP A 87 -4.90 -9.60 10.28
C ASP A 87 -4.65 -10.07 11.71
N ARG A 88 -3.54 -10.78 11.94
CA ARG A 88 -3.12 -11.18 13.29
C ARG A 88 -2.72 -9.99 14.17
N LEU A 89 -2.07 -8.97 13.59
CA LEU A 89 -1.63 -7.79 14.34
C LEU A 89 -2.79 -6.85 14.69
N ASP A 90 -3.80 -6.76 13.82
CA ASP A 90 -4.97 -5.89 14.00
C ASP A 90 -6.15 -6.61 14.69
N ASP A 91 -5.95 -7.86 15.13
CA ASP A 91 -6.99 -8.75 15.69
C ASP A 91 -8.27 -8.81 14.83
N ARG A 92 -8.11 -8.85 13.49
CA ARG A 92 -9.24 -8.91 12.55
C ARG A 92 -9.62 -10.36 12.30
N GLN A 93 -10.84 -10.73 12.69
CA GLN A 93 -11.46 -11.97 12.23
C GLN A 93 -11.84 -11.83 10.75
N VAL A 94 -11.11 -12.53 9.87
CA VAL A 94 -11.45 -12.61 8.45
C VAL A 94 -12.68 -13.51 8.31
N SER A 95 -13.86 -12.91 8.13
CA SER A 95 -15.06 -13.65 7.74
C SER A 95 -14.94 -14.04 6.27
N VAL A 96 -14.58 -15.30 6.00
CA VAL A 96 -14.63 -15.87 4.66
C VAL A 96 -16.10 -16.21 4.39
N GLY A 97 -16.84 -15.25 3.80
CA GLY A 97 -18.19 -15.51 3.32
C GLY A 97 -18.12 -16.47 2.14
N TYR A 98 -18.53 -17.72 2.35
CA TYR A 98 -18.83 -18.65 1.26
C TYR A 98 -20.14 -18.20 0.62
N THR A 99 -20.07 -17.58 -0.55
CA THR A 99 -21.24 -17.46 -1.42
C THR A 99 -21.42 -18.82 -2.11
N PHE A 100 -22.48 -19.54 -1.73
CA PHE A 100 -22.95 -20.74 -2.44
C PHE A 100 -23.75 -20.35 -3.68
#